data_AF-A0A2J5P9V2-F1
#
_entry.id   AF-A0A2J5P9V2-F1
#
_cell.length_a   1.000
_cell.length_b   1.000
_cell.length_c   1.000
_cell.angle_alpha   90.00
_cell.angle_beta   90.00
_cell.angle_gamma   90.00
#
_symmetry.space_group_name_H-M   'P 1'
#
loop_
_entity.id
_entity.type
_entity.pdbx_description
1 polymer ?
#
loop_
_entity_poly.entity_id
_entity_poly.type
_entity_poly.pdbx_seq_one_letter_code
_entity_poly.pdbx_strand_id
1 'polypeptide(L)'
;KGELVHFILTYSDIHDDGVNLIKMKYVYNDKQQLLSIAQKIDSSSYKIQWDRSEKLDALLSNLASQLPKNSSIISQLREAIPDDFKTIFYPVLKVA
;
A
#
# COMPACT_ATOMS: atom_id res chain seq x y z
N LYS A 1 1.86 10.15 17.66
CA LYS A 1 1.05 9.56 16.57
C LYS A 1 0.97 10.62 15.49
N GLY A 2 1.66 10.44 14.36
CA GLY A 2 1.63 11.42 13.26
C GLY A 2 0.23 11.53 12.66
N GLU A 3 -0.11 12.67 12.08
CA GLU A 3 -1.35 12.84 11.33
C GLU A 3 -1.38 11.93 10.11
N LEU A 4 -2.57 11.41 9.80
CA LEU A 4 -2.82 10.67 8.57
C LEU A 4 -3.53 11.57 7.58
N VAL A 5 -3.04 11.60 6.35
CA VAL A 5 -3.69 12.31 5.25
C VAL A 5 -4.59 11.34 4.51
N HIS A 6 -5.86 11.71 4.37
CA HIS A 6 -6.86 10.94 3.65
C HIS A 6 -7.21 11.63 2.33
N PHE A 7 -6.81 11.03 1.21
CA PHE A 7 -7.23 11.46 -0.10
C PHE A 7 -8.36 10.57 -0.59
N ILE A 8 -9.49 11.16 -0.98
CA ILE A 8 -10.67 10.44 -1.45
C ILE A 8 -10.96 10.84 -2.89
N LEU A 9 -10.78 9.91 -3.82
CA LEU A 9 -11.19 10.04 -5.21
C LEU A 9 -12.57 9.41 -5.37
N THR A 10 -13.50 10.14 -5.99
CA THR A 10 -14.82 9.64 -6.35
C THR A 10 -15.01 9.77 -7.85
N TYR A 11 -15.44 8.70 -8.50
CA TYR A 11 -15.76 8.69 -9.93
C TYR A 11 -16.92 7.75 -10.21
N SER A 12 -17.60 7.98 -11.33
CA SER A 12 -18.63 7.07 -11.85
C SER A 12 -18.01 6.21 -12.94
N ASP A 13 -18.22 4.91 -12.83
CA ASP A 13 -17.82 3.92 -13.82
C ASP A 13 -19.06 3.51 -14.61
N ILE A 14 -19.06 3.79 -15.91
CA ILE A 14 -20.20 3.55 -16.80
C ILE A 14 -19.87 2.32 -17.64
N HIS A 15 -20.71 1.30 -17.57
CA HIS A 15 -20.58 0.06 -18.32
C HIS A 15 -21.92 -0.38 -18.88
N ASP A 16 -21.93 -1.40 -19.74
CA ASP A 16 -23.13 -1.85 -20.46
C ASP A 16 -24.31 -2.17 -19.52
N ASP A 17 -24.01 -2.69 -18.32
CA ASP A 17 -25.01 -3.08 -17.31
C ASP A 17 -25.43 -1.95 -16.34
N GLY A 18 -24.92 -0.72 -16.48
CA GLY A 18 -25.29 0.40 -15.61
C GLY A 18 -24.15 1.35 -15.22
N VAL A 19 -24.35 2.07 -14.11
CA VAL A 19 -23.39 3.03 -13.57
C VAL A 19 -23.10 2.71 -12.11
N ASN A 20 -21.82 2.46 -11.82
CA ASN A 20 -21.34 2.28 -10.45
C ASN A 20 -20.68 3.56 -9.94
N LEU A 21 -20.99 3.98 -8.71
CA LEU A 21 -20.28 5.05 -8.03
C LEU A 21 -19.12 4.47 -7.23
N ILE A 22 -17.89 4.73 -7.68
CA ILE A 22 -16.69 4.21 -7.04
C ILE A 22 -16.05 5.28 -6.18
N LYS A 23 -15.69 4.93 -4.94
CA LYS A 23 -14.86 5.77 -4.07
C LYS A 23 -13.58 5.03 -3.68
N MET A 24 -12.45 5.64 -4.00
CA MET A 24 -11.12 5.18 -3.64
C MET A 24 -10.60 6.06 -2.49
N LYS A 25 -10.18 5.42 -1.40
CA LYS A 25 -9.59 6.07 -0.23
C LYS A 25 -8.12 5.69 -0.16
N TYR A 26 -7.27 6.70 -0.26
CA TYR A 26 -5.82 6.58 -0.12
C TYR A 26 -5.44 7.19 1.23
N VAL A 27 -4.63 6.45 2.00
CA VAL A 27 -4.16 6.88 3.32
C VAL A 27 -2.67 7.08 3.27
N TYR A 28 -2.18 8.26 3.66
CA TYR A 28 -0.76 8.59 3.72
C TYR A 28 -0.36 8.93 5.15
N ASN A 29 0.91 8.71 5.49
CA ASN A 29 1.49 9.24 6.73
C ASN A 29 1.95 10.70 6.57
N ASP A 30 2.45 11.27 7.67
CA ASP A 30 3.08 12.59 7.77
C ASP A 30 4.25 12.81 6.80
N LYS A 31 4.92 11.73 6.38
CA LYS A 31 5.98 11.74 5.36
C LYS A 31 5.45 11.56 3.94
N GLN A 32 4.15 11.71 3.71
CA GLN A 32 3.48 11.54 2.42
C GLN A 32 3.66 10.15 1.79
N GLN A 33 3.94 9.13 2.60
CA GLN A 33 4.08 7.75 2.13
C GLN A 33 2.71 7.07 2.15
N LEU A 34 2.34 6.45 1.04
CA LEU A 34 1.09 5.69 0.94
C LEU A 34 1.13 4.48 1.89
N LEU A 35 0.12 4.36 2.73
CA LEU A 35 -0.06 3.27 3.69
C LEU A 35 -1.07 2.25 3.19
N SER A 36 -2.20 2.70 2.65
CA SER A 36 -3.24 1.80 2.15
C SER A 36 -4.13 2.45 1.12
N ILE A 37 -4.75 1.59 0.30
CA ILE A 37 -5.79 1.92 -0.66
C ILE A 37 -7.01 1.06 -0.32
N ALA A 38 -8.16 1.69 -0.12
CA ALA A 38 -9.44 1.00 0.02
C ALA A 38 -10.44 1.50 -1.01
N GLN A 39 -11.27 0.59 -1.51
CA GLN A 39 -12.31 0.88 -2.48
C GLN A 39 -13.67 0.57 -1.88
N LYS A 40 -14.67 1.40 -2.16
CA LYS A 40 -16.07 0.99 -2.09
C LYS A 40 -16.77 1.28 -3.40
N ILE A 41 -17.76 0.46 -3.69
CA ILE A 41 -18.63 0.55 -4.87
C ILE A 41 -20.05 0.78 -4.34
N ASP A 42 -20.68 1.85 -4.80
CA ASP A 42 -22.02 2.29 -4.38
C ASP A 42 -22.16 2.41 -2.85
N SER A 43 -23.13 1.68 -2.30
CA SER A 43 -23.47 1.64 -0.88
C SER A 43 -22.64 0.61 -0.08
N SER A 44 -21.71 -0.09 -0.72
CA SER A 44 -20.87 -1.08 -0.02
C SER A 44 -19.88 -0.45 0.96
N SER A 45 -19.38 -1.28 1.87
CA SER A 45 -18.28 -0.92 2.76
C SER A 45 -16.95 -0.83 2.01
N TYR A 46 -16.03 -0.02 2.54
CA TYR A 46 -14.66 0.02 2.06
C TYR A 46 -13.97 -1.34 2.24
N LYS A 47 -13.42 -1.87 1.16
CA LYS A 47 -12.56 -3.06 1.13
C LYS A 47 -11.14 -2.64 0.78
N ILE A 48 -10.16 -3.16 1.53
CA ILE A 48 -8.73 -2.91 1.26
C ILE A 48 -8.37 -3.55 -0.08
N GLN A 49 -7.83 -2.74 -0.99
CA GLN A 49 -7.30 -3.19 -2.27
C GLN A 49 -5.77 -3.37 -2.20
N TRP A 50 -5.13 -2.59 -1.33
CA TRP A 50 -3.69 -2.60 -1.15
C TRP A 50 -3.34 -2.10 0.25
N ASP A 51 -2.45 -2.79 0.93
CA ASP A 51 -1.90 -2.38 2.23
C ASP A 51 -0.38 -2.53 2.23
N ARG A 52 0.31 -1.50 2.73
CA ARG A 52 1.77 -1.44 2.74
C ARG A 52 2.40 -2.51 3.61
N SER A 53 1.81 -2.82 4.77
CA SER A 53 2.34 -3.84 5.67
C SER A 53 2.24 -5.21 5.01
N GLU A 54 1.06 -5.54 4.49
CA GLU A 54 0.84 -6.83 3.82
C GLU A 54 1.78 -7.03 2.63
N LYS A 55 2.02 -5.99 1.82
CA LYS A 55 2.95 -6.09 0.68
C LYS A 55 4.40 -6.22 1.11
N LEU A 56 4.83 -5.50 2.14
CA LEU A 56 6.19 -5.63 2.66
C LEU A 56 6.41 -7.04 3.23
N ASP A 57 5.45 -7.55 3.99
CA ASP A 57 5.53 -8.87 4.59
C ASP A 57 5.54 -9.98 3.51
N ALA A 58 4.73 -9.84 2.46
CA ALA A 58 4.75 -10.77 1.33
C ALA A 58 6.10 -10.75 0.59
N LEU A 59 6.68 -9.57 0.38
CA LEU A 59 7.97 -9.42 -0.30
C LEU A 59 9.11 -10.02 0.54
N LEU A 60 9.15 -9.73 1.84
CA LEU A 60 10.12 -10.32 2.76
C LEU A 60 9.96 -11.85 2.82
N SER A 61 8.73 -12.36 2.87
CA SER A 61 8.46 -13.80 2.88
C SER A 61 8.93 -14.50 1.60
N ASN A 62 8.72 -13.86 0.44
CA ASN A 62 9.21 -14.37 -0.83
C ASN A 62 10.75 -14.41 -0.87
N LEU A 63 11.41 -13.33 -0.45
CA LEU A 63 12.88 -13.31 -0.31
C LEU A 63 13.37 -14.38 0.67
N ALA A 64 12.65 -14.61 1.78
CA ALA A 64 12.96 -15.67 2.75
C ALA A 64 12.96 -17.04 2.10
N SER A 65 11.97 -17.29 1.24
CA SER A 65 11.77 -18.59 0.60
C SER A 65 12.88 -18.95 -0.40
N GLN A 66 13.59 -17.95 -0.92
CA GLN A 66 14.72 -18.12 -1.84
C GLN A 66 16.06 -18.29 -1.12
N LEU A 67 16.10 -18.04 0.20
CA LEU A 67 17.29 -18.21 1.01
C LEU A 67 17.33 -19.65 1.56
N PRO A 68 18.51 -20.28 1.65
CA PRO A 68 18.65 -21.56 2.33
C PRO A 68 18.11 -21.41 3.75
N LYS A 69 17.21 -22.30 4.18
CA LYS A 69 16.42 -22.27 5.43
C LYS A 69 17.23 -21.79 6.64
N ASN A 70 17.33 -20.47 6.80
CA ASN A 70 18.01 -19.84 7.91
C ASN A 70 17.25 -18.55 8.20
N SER A 71 16.21 -18.66 9.01
CA SER A 71 15.28 -17.59 9.36
C SER A 71 15.94 -16.35 9.96
N SER A 72 17.19 -16.48 10.43
CA SER A 72 18.07 -15.39 10.86
C SER A 72 18.34 -14.34 9.77
N ILE A 73 18.42 -14.75 8.49
CA ILE A 73 18.85 -13.87 7.39
C ILE A 73 17.79 -12.80 7.08
N ILE A 74 16.51 -13.08 7.30
CA ILE A 74 15.40 -12.13 7.11
C ILE A 74 15.55 -10.92 8.04
N SER A 75 15.83 -11.17 9.31
CA SER A 75 16.01 -10.15 10.33
C SER A 75 17.22 -9.28 10.01
N GLN A 76 18.32 -9.91 9.61
CA GLN A 76 19.55 -9.22 9.22
C GLN A 76 19.38 -8.37 7.96
N LEU A 77 18.67 -8.86 6.94
CA LEU A 77 18.35 -8.08 5.74
C LEU A 77 17.48 -6.86 6.06
N ARG A 78 16.50 -7.01 6.96
CA ARG A 78 15.61 -5.92 7.37
C ARG A 78 16.36 -4.80 8.09
N GLU A 79 17.37 -5.15 8.89
CA GLU A 79 18.26 -4.19 9.59
C GLU A 79 19.33 -3.60 8.66
N ALA A 80 19.80 -4.35 7.66
CA ALA A 80 20.85 -3.92 6.75
C ALA A 80 20.37 -3.01 5.61
N ILE A 81 19.04 -2.85 5.40
CA ILE A 81 18.51 -1.91 4.41
C ILE A 81 18.87 -0.48 4.85
N PRO A 82 19.75 0.23 4.12
CA PRO A 82 20.13 1.59 4.48
C PRO A 82 18.90 2.51 4.39
N ASP A 83 18.84 3.50 5.27
CA ASP A 83 17.70 4.43 5.35
C ASP A 83 17.41 5.13 4.01
N ASP A 84 18.44 5.34 3.20
CA ASP A 84 18.34 5.97 1.88
C ASP A 84 17.56 5.10 0.87
N PHE A 85 17.73 3.78 0.93
CA PHE A 85 17.07 2.84 0.02
C PHE A 85 15.64 2.52 0.41
N LYS A 86 15.24 2.83 1.65
CA LYS A 86 13.84 2.72 2.08
C LYS A 86 12.94 3.52 1.12
N THR A 87 13.40 4.68 0.66
CA THR A 87 12.68 5.57 -0.27
C THR A 87 12.38 4.98 -1.65
N ILE A 88 13.20 4.05 -2.15
CA ILE A 88 13.03 3.43 -3.48
C ILE A 88 11.87 2.43 -3.49
N PHE A 89 11.52 1.86 -2.34
CA PHE A 89 10.34 1.02 -2.17
C PHE A 89 9.04 1.84 -1.99
N TYR A 90 9.12 3.16 -2.01
CA TYR A 90 7.99 4.05 -1.76
C TYR A 90 7.59 4.74 -3.06
N PRO A 91 6.45 4.35 -3.68
CA PRO A 91 5.87 5.17 -4.72
C PRO A 91 5.52 6.53 -4.09
N VAL A 92 6.30 7.55 -4.42
CA VAL A 92 6.10 8.92 -3.97
C VAL A 92 5.00 9.53 -4.83
N LEU A 93 4.05 10.21 -4.19
CA LEU A 93 3.02 10.96 -4.90
C LEU A 93 3.71 12.07 -5.72
N LYS A 94 3.66 11.98 -7.06
CA LYS A 94 3.92 13.13 -7.93
C LYS A 94 2.58 13.76 -8.25
N VAL A 95 2.30 14.91 -7.65
CA VAL A 95 1.21 15.78 -8.11
C VAL A 95 1.76 16.55 -9.31
N ALA A 96 1.06 16.47 -10.45
CA ALA A 96 1.36 17.24 -11.65
C ALA A 96 0.99 18.72 -11.47
#